data_AF-A0AA49GQM3-F1
#
_entry.id   AF-A0AA49GQM3-F1
#
_cell.length_a   1.000
_cell.length_b   1.000
_cell.length_c   1.000
_cell.angle_alpha   90.00
_cell.angle_beta   90.00
_cell.angle_gamma   90.00
#
_symmetry.space_group_name_H-M   'P 1'
#
loop_
_entity.id
_entity.type
_entity.pdbx_description
1 polymer ?
#
loop_
_entity_poly.entity_id
_entity_poly.type
_entity_poly.pdbx_seq_one_letter_code
_entity_poly.pdbx_strand_id
1 'polypeptide(L)'
;MIQTFTLDDAVRYTYEEMSAEEAHRFEEALCLDSELMDMFQTLHSVKCRLESTSIEKEPSRQTVNNILAYSKTYDLRVTHE
;
A
#
# COMPACT_ATOMS: atom_id res chain seq x y z
N MET A 1 32.33 3.98 -2.68
CA MET A 1 31.77 2.64 -2.44
C MET A 1 30.65 2.47 -3.44
N ILE A 2 30.66 1.43 -4.28
CA ILE A 2 29.56 1.20 -5.22
C ILE A 2 28.39 0.72 -4.38
N GLN A 3 27.32 1.50 -4.34
CA GLN A 3 26.10 1.14 -3.61
C GLN A 3 25.31 0.19 -4.50
N THR A 4 25.37 -1.12 -4.20
CA THR A 4 24.60 -2.13 -4.93
C THR A 4 23.21 -2.19 -4.32
N PHE A 5 22.20 -1.82 -5.11
CA PHE A 5 20.80 -1.99 -4.72
C PHE A 5 20.33 -3.38 -5.09
N THR A 6 19.48 -3.96 -4.24
CA THR A 6 19.02 -5.34 -4.35
C THR A 6 17.53 -5.40 -4.67
N LEU A 7 17.02 -6.62 -4.92
CA LEU A 7 15.58 -6.86 -5.07
C LEU A 7 14.77 -6.37 -3.86
N ASP A 8 15.33 -6.50 -2.64
CA ASP A 8 14.67 -6.05 -1.41
C ASP A 8 14.45 -4.53 -1.42
N ASP A 9 15.46 -3.78 -1.87
CA ASP A 9 15.37 -2.32 -2.00
C ASP A 9 14.32 -1.91 -3.04
N ALA A 10 14.23 -2.63 -4.16
CA ALA A 10 13.21 -2.39 -5.17
C ALA A 10 11.78 -2.66 -4.66
N VAL A 11 11.60 -3.68 -3.83
CA VAL A 11 10.31 -3.96 -3.17
C VAL A 11 9.96 -2.86 -2.18
N ARG A 12 10.90 -2.48 -1.31
CA ARG A 12 10.70 -1.40 -0.33
C ARG A 12 10.37 -0.07 -1.01
N TYR A 13 11.04 0.26 -2.12
CA TYR A 13 10.71 1.44 -2.92
C TYR A 13 9.27 1.35 -3.49
N THR A 14 8.89 0.20 -4.03
CA THR A 14 7.56 -0.03 -4.63
C THR A 14 6.40 0.15 -3.64
N TYR A 15 6.63 -0.13 -2.36
CA TYR A 15 5.66 0.03 -1.27
C TYR A 15 5.87 1.28 -0.40
N GLU A 16 6.72 2.22 -0.83
CA GLU A 16 7.01 3.47 -0.12
C GLU A 16 7.59 3.26 1.31
N GLU A 17 8.32 2.17 1.51
CA GLU A 17 8.95 1.78 2.79
C GLU A 17 10.40 2.29 2.94
N MET A 18 10.78 3.29 2.14
CA MET A 18 12.10 3.91 2.15
C MET A 18 12.01 5.35 2.65
N SER A 19 13.06 5.83 3.32
CA SER A 19 13.17 7.25 3.62
C SER A 19 13.36 8.07 2.33
N ALA A 20 12.99 9.36 2.36
CA ALA A 20 13.10 10.24 1.18
C ALA A 20 14.53 10.29 0.61
N GLU A 21 15.55 10.28 1.47
CA GLU A 21 16.96 10.29 1.07
C GLU A 21 17.39 8.96 0.42
N GLU A 22 16.87 7.83 0.91
CA GLU A 22 17.14 6.52 0.32
C GLU A 22 16.42 6.35 -1.02
N ALA A 23 15.17 6.79 -1.12
CA ALA A 23 14.40 6.79 -2.34
C ALA A 23 15.09 7.60 -3.44
N HIS A 24 15.63 8.77 -3.12
CA HIS A 24 16.36 9.58 -4.09
C HIS A 24 17.62 8.88 -4.63
N ARG A 25 18.41 8.25 -3.75
CA ARG A 25 19.58 7.45 -4.17
C ARG A 25 19.18 6.24 -5.02
N PHE A 26 18.01 5.65 -4.74
CA PHE A 26 17.46 4.54 -5.50
C PHE A 26 17.03 4.98 -6.90
N GLU A 27 16.39 6.15 -7.04
CA GLU A 27 16.04 6.76 -8.33
C GLU A 27 17.27 7.04 -9.18
N GLU A 28 18.34 7.59 -8.58
CA GLU A 28 19.61 7.80 -9.27
C GLU A 28 20.20 6.48 -9.78
N ALA A 29 20.17 5.42 -8.97
CA ALA A 29 20.65 4.10 -9.36
C ALA A 29 19.80 3.45 -10.46
N LEU A 30 18.47 3.59 -10.41
CA LEU A 30 17.55 3.14 -11.46
C LEU A 30 17.92 3.75 -12.83
N CYS A 31 18.39 5.00 -12.87
CA CYS A 31 18.78 5.66 -14.11
C CYS A 31 20.11 5.14 -14.68
N LEU A 32 20.97 4.56 -13.83
CA LEU A 32 22.33 4.15 -14.17
C LEU A 32 22.45 2.64 -14.40
N ASP A 33 21.54 1.84 -13.84
CA ASP A 33 21.54 0.38 -13.87
C ASP A 33 20.27 -0.14 -14.57
N SER A 34 20.45 -0.64 -15.80
CA SER A 34 19.35 -1.19 -16.59
C SER A 34 18.77 -2.49 -16.01
N GLU A 35 19.58 -3.31 -15.35
CA GLU A 35 19.12 -4.57 -14.76
C GLU A 35 18.22 -4.29 -13.54
N LEU A 36 18.62 -3.31 -12.72
CA LEU A 36 17.81 -2.81 -11.62
C LEU A 36 16.48 -2.21 -12.10
N MET A 37 16.51 -1.45 -13.20
CA MET A 37 15.32 -0.88 -13.82
C MET A 37 14.36 -1.96 -14.32
N ASP A 38 14.85 -3.00 -15.01
CA ASP A 38 14.03 -4.09 -15.51
C ASP A 38 13.33 -4.85 -14.37
N MET A 39 14.06 -5.07 -13.27
CA MET A 39 13.52 -5.68 -12.06
C MET A 39 12.43 -4.81 -11.42
N PHE A 40 12.68 -3.51 -11.27
CA PHE A 40 11.69 -2.56 -10.75
C PHE A 40 10.43 -2.50 -11.62
N GLN A 41 10.56 -2.42 -12.95
CA GLN A 41 9.43 -2.41 -13.87
C GLN A 41 8.60 -3.69 -13.77
N THR A 42 9.25 -4.84 -13.60
CA THR A 42 8.56 -6.12 -13.40
C THR A 42 7.71 -6.09 -12.13
N LEU A 43 8.28 -5.66 -11.00
CA LEU A 43 7.56 -5.53 -9.72
C LEU A 43 6.40 -4.54 -9.82
N HIS A 44 6.66 -3.37 -10.41
CA HIS A 44 5.67 -2.32 -10.59
C HIS A 44 4.50 -2.80 -11.47
N SER A 45 4.78 -3.55 -12.54
CA SER A 45 3.74 -4.11 -13.40
C SER A 45 2.81 -5.07 -12.65
N VAL A 46 3.36 -5.88 -11.73
CA VAL A 46 2.57 -6.80 -10.90
C VAL A 46 1.71 -6.03 -9.91
N LYS A 47 2.28 -5.01 -9.24
CA LYS A 47 1.52 -4.12 -8.34
C LYS A 47 0.35 -3.47 -9.08
N CYS A 48 0.61 -2.85 -10.23
CA CYS A 48 -0.46 -2.23 -11.02
C CYS A 48 -1.54 -3.23 -11.42
N ARG A 49 -1.19 -4.46 -11.82
CA ARG A 49 -2.19 -5.49 -12.15
C ARG A 49 -3.06 -5.90 -10.95
N LEU A 50 -2.47 -5.97 -9.76
CA LEU A 50 -3.20 -6.25 -8.53
C LEU A 50 -4.14 -5.10 -8.16
N GLU A 51 -3.69 -3.85 -8.28
CA GLU A 51 -4.52 -2.66 -8.03
C GLU A 51 -5.62 -2.48 -9.08
N SER A 52 -5.32 -2.81 -10.35
CA SER A 52 -6.28 -2.76 -11.47
C SER A 52 -7.37 -3.80 -11.32
N THR A 53 -7.10 -4.90 -10.62
CA THR A 53 -8.12 -5.87 -10.26
C THR A 53 -8.93 -5.24 -9.13
N SER A 54 -9.94 -4.45 -9.51
CA SER A 54 -10.88 -3.86 -8.57
C SER A 54 -11.68 -4.99 -7.92
N ILE A 55 -11.11 -5.57 -6.87
CA ILE A 55 -11.82 -6.48 -5.98
C ILE A 55 -12.67 -5.56 -5.13
N GLU A 56 -13.92 -5.37 -5.52
CA GLU A 56 -14.90 -4.65 -4.72
C GLU A 56 -15.08 -5.40 -3.40
N LYS A 57 -14.46 -4.87 -2.35
CA LYS A 57 -14.57 -5.41 -1.00
C LYS A 57 -15.90 -4.93 -0.41
N GLU A 58 -16.95 -5.72 -0.56
CA GLU A 58 -18.21 -5.45 0.10
C GLU A 58 -18.31 -6.18 1.46
N PRO A 59 -18.76 -5.49 2.52
CA PRO A 59 -19.03 -6.15 3.78
C PRO A 59 -20.21 -7.12 3.65
N SER A 60 -20.22 -8.18 4.46
CA SER A 60 -21.38 -9.06 4.50
C SER A 60 -22.64 -8.30 4.94
N ARG A 61 -23.80 -8.67 4.39
CA ARG A 61 -25.10 -8.11 4.81
C ARG A 61 -25.32 -8.20 6.32
N GLN A 62 -24.83 -9.27 6.94
CA GLN A 62 -24.91 -9.47 8.38
C GLN A 62 -24.13 -8.40 9.15
N THR A 63 -22.90 -8.08 8.72
CA THR A 63 -22.09 -7.02 9.32
C THR A 63 -22.81 -5.67 9.23
N VAL A 64 -23.35 -5.34 8.06
CA VAL A 64 -24.12 -4.10 7.86
C VAL A 64 -25.33 -4.03 8.80
N ASN A 65 -26.10 -5.13 8.90
CA ASN A 65 -27.26 -5.20 9.77
C ASN A 65 -26.89 -5.05 11.26
N ASN A 66 -25.79 -5.65 11.70
CA ASN A 66 -25.32 -5.54 13.09
C ASN A 66 -24.94 -4.10 13.44
N ILE A 67 -24.24 -3.39 12.55
CA ILE A 67 -23.89 -1.97 12.73
C ILE A 67 -25.16 -1.11 12.82
N LEU A 68 -26.10 -1.30 11.91
CA LEU A 68 -27.37 -0.56 11.90
C LEU A 68 -28.21 -0.85 13.16
N ALA A 69 -28.23 -2.10 13.63
CA ALA A 69 -28.91 -2.47 14.86
C ALA A 69 -28.27 -1.77 16.05
N TYR A 70 -26.94 -1.84 16.20
CA TYR A 70 -26.21 -1.17 17.27
C TYR A 70 -26.46 0.35 17.28
N SER A 71 -26.41 1.01 16.12
CA SER A 71 -26.67 2.44 16.00
C SER A 71 -28.07 2.84 16.48
N LYS A 72 -29.08 1.98 16.28
CA LYS A 72 -30.45 2.24 16.74
C LYS A 72 -30.61 2.06 18.25
N THR A 73 -29.81 1.21 18.87
CA THR A 73 -29.82 0.97 20.31
C THR A 73 -28.91 1.92 21.08
N TYR A 74 -28.04 2.67 20.37
CA TYR A 74 -27.27 3.77 20.94
C TYR A 74 -28.19 4.96 21.19
N ASP A 75 -29.03 4.81 22.21
CA ASP A 75 -29.68 5.93 22.87
C ASP A 75 -28.56 6.71 23.55
N LEU A 76 -28.24 7.89 23.00
CA LEU A 76 -27.49 8.92 23.69
C LEU A 76 -28.31 9.27 24.93
N ARG A 77 -28.16 8.47 25.98
CA ARG A 77 -28.42 8.90 27.35
C ARG A 77 -27.41 10.01 27.58
N VAL A 78 -27.78 11.20 27.10
CA VAL A 78 -27.30 12.47 27.61
C VAL A 78 -27.42 12.30 29.11
N THR A 79 -26.26 12.07 29.70
CA THR A 79 -26.01 12.09 31.13
C THR A 79 -26.54 13.43 31.62
N HIS A 80 -27.78 13.43 32.08
CA HIS A 80 -28.27 14.47 32.97
C HIS A 80 -27.65 14.14 34.34
N GLU A 81 -26.53 14.80 34.62
CA GLU A 81 -26.14 15.17 35.99
C GLU A 81 -27.20 16.09 36.62
#